data_AF-A0A8D3B6Q6-F1
#
_entry.id   AF-A0A8D3B6Q6-F1
#
_cell.length_a   1.000
_cell.length_b   1.000
_cell.length_c   1.000
_cell.angle_alpha   90.00
_cell.angle_beta   90.00
_cell.angle_gamma   90.00
#
_symmetry.space_group_name_H-M   'P 1'
#
loop_
_entity.id
_entity.type
_entity.pdbx_description
1 polymer ?
#
loop_
_entity_poly.entity_id
_entity_poly.type
_entity_poly.pdbx_seq_one_letter_code
_entity_poly.pdbx_strand_id
1 'polypeptide(L)'
;MRRWMLLTCVSSGSYSYSSSSPSSSSIDAPFLSIKRIRTALVMAAEILRVSGEAMASSLPLLLLVLCSLTVAEAQLKLFNLRASNLPSNILGTTDGYVKVFCGPAVLGETSVRNNNPNPWWAEEFSHFKAQENDILRLEVHDSDIIFNDLLGVCQRRIKVGTHEHDCFLEKGGTLHYSYTLGGQQACLDV
;
A
#
# COMPACT_ATOMS: atom_id res chain seq x y z
N MET A 1 32.19 27.42 -27.44
CA MET A 1 32.58 28.28 -26.30
C MET A 1 31.35 28.40 -25.40
N ARG A 2 31.27 27.53 -24.38
CA ARG A 2 31.53 27.82 -22.96
C ARG A 2 30.56 28.82 -22.32
N ARG A 3 29.77 28.24 -21.40
CA ARG A 3 29.52 28.67 -20.01
C ARG A 3 28.45 29.73 -19.79
N TRP A 4 27.40 29.33 -19.08
CA TRP A 4 26.72 29.97 -17.93
C TRP A 4 25.84 28.87 -17.30
N MET A 5 25.64 28.65 -16.00
CA MET A 5 26.23 29.13 -14.75
C MET A 5 25.72 28.13 -13.67
N LEU A 6 26.58 27.73 -12.73
CA LEU A 6 26.22 26.96 -11.53
C LEU A 6 25.73 27.91 -10.42
N LEU A 7 25.13 27.31 -9.38
CA LEU A 7 24.82 27.83 -8.02
C LEU A 7 23.48 28.60 -7.90
N THR A 8 22.61 28.42 -6.91
CA THR A 8 22.68 27.75 -5.59
C THR A 8 21.29 27.36 -5.10
N CYS A 9 21.23 26.28 -4.32
CA CYS A 9 20.11 25.92 -3.45
C CYS A 9 20.00 26.93 -2.29
N VAL A 10 18.79 27.41 -1.99
CA VAL A 10 18.47 28.13 -0.75
C VAL A 10 17.44 27.31 0.01
N SER A 11 17.84 26.89 1.21
CA SER A 11 17.03 26.22 2.23
C SER A 11 16.43 27.26 3.19
N SER A 12 15.12 27.19 3.46
CA SER A 12 14.52 27.52 4.76
C SER A 12 13.01 27.36 4.70
N GLY A 13 12.46 26.47 5.53
CA GLY A 13 11.01 26.27 5.65
C GLY A 13 10.70 25.17 6.65
N SER A 14 10.94 25.45 7.93
CA SER A 14 10.50 24.62 9.05
C SER A 14 8.98 24.68 9.17
N TYR A 15 8.29 23.56 8.89
CA TYR A 15 6.88 23.36 9.23
C TYR A 15 6.77 22.40 10.40
N SER A 16 6.40 22.93 11.55
CA SER A 16 5.95 22.19 12.72
C SER A 16 4.54 21.67 12.48
N TYR A 17 4.34 20.35 12.49
CA TYR A 17 3.02 19.73 12.43
C TYR A 17 2.60 19.26 13.83
N SER A 18 1.59 19.90 14.38
CA SER A 18 0.91 19.51 15.62
C SER A 18 0.12 18.22 15.39
N SER A 19 0.45 17.18 16.15
CA SER A 19 -0.25 15.89 16.15
C SER A 19 -1.53 15.97 16.98
N SER A 20 -2.68 16.04 16.32
CA SER A 20 -3.97 15.68 16.91
C SER A 20 -4.48 14.42 16.19
N SER A 21 -4.43 13.31 16.90
CA SER A 21 -4.96 12.00 16.46
C SER A 21 -6.47 12.07 16.25
N PRO A 22 -7.03 11.62 15.12
CA PRO A 22 -8.43 11.26 15.04
C PRO A 22 -8.61 9.81 15.47
N SER A 23 -9.55 9.64 16.40
CA SER A 23 -10.09 8.39 16.91
C SER A 23 -10.53 7.42 15.81
N SER A 24 -10.32 6.14 16.10
CA SER A 24 -10.85 4.95 15.46
C SER A 24 -12.31 5.07 15.00
N SER A 25 -12.54 4.87 13.70
CA SER A 25 -13.79 4.32 13.19
C SER A 25 -13.52 3.51 11.92
N SER A 26 -13.02 2.30 12.11
CA SER A 26 -13.16 1.20 11.17
C SER A 26 -14.60 0.70 11.22
N ILE A 27 -15.33 0.76 10.10
CA ILE A 27 -16.27 -0.23 9.50
C ILE A 27 -16.85 0.48 8.27
N ASP A 28 -16.70 -0.09 7.05
CA ASP A 28 -17.60 0.07 5.85
C ASP A 28 -16.94 -0.06 4.45
N ALA A 29 -15.69 -0.52 4.32
CA ALA A 29 -15.11 -0.72 2.97
C ALA A 29 -15.73 -1.87 2.13
N PRO A 30 -16.04 -3.08 2.68
CA PRO A 30 -16.50 -4.19 1.83
C PRO A 30 -17.97 -4.04 1.41
N PHE A 31 -18.79 -3.35 2.19
CA PHE A 31 -20.22 -3.22 1.92
C PHE A 31 -20.54 -2.21 0.80
N LEU A 32 -19.69 -1.20 0.65
CA LEU A 32 -19.80 -0.22 -0.44
C LEU A 32 -19.49 -0.85 -1.81
N SER A 33 -18.58 -1.83 -1.85
CA SER A 33 -18.18 -2.53 -3.07
C SER A 33 -19.31 -3.43 -3.63
N ILE A 34 -19.97 -4.21 -2.77
CA ILE A 34 -21.08 -5.09 -3.18
C ILE A 34 -22.33 -4.29 -3.58
N LYS A 35 -22.64 -3.19 -2.87
CA LYS A 35 -23.73 -2.29 -3.26
C LYS A 35 -23.49 -1.69 -4.64
N ARG A 36 -22.27 -1.25 -4.94
CA ARG A 36 -21.88 -0.69 -6.24
C ARG A 36 -21.97 -1.70 -7.39
N ILE A 37 -21.56 -2.96 -7.16
CA ILE A 37 -21.72 -4.05 -8.15
C ILE A 37 -23.19 -4.32 -8.44
N ARG A 38 -24.04 -4.39 -7.40
CA ARG A 38 -25.49 -4.56 -7.59
C ARG A 38 -26.10 -3.39 -8.35
N THR A 39 -25.72 -2.15 -8.03
CA THR A 39 -26.19 -0.97 -8.76
C THR A 39 -25.72 -0.99 -10.22
N ALA A 40 -24.46 -1.35 -10.50
CA ALA A 40 -23.95 -1.47 -11.86
C ALA A 40 -24.66 -2.58 -12.66
N LEU A 41 -24.97 -3.72 -12.03
CA LEU A 41 -25.72 -4.81 -12.65
C LEU A 41 -27.16 -4.41 -12.97
N VAL A 42 -27.82 -3.67 -12.07
CA VAL A 42 -29.18 -3.15 -12.26
C VAL A 42 -29.19 -2.11 -13.38
N MET A 43 -28.22 -1.19 -13.40
CA MET A 43 -28.07 -0.21 -14.49
C MET A 43 -27.83 -0.90 -15.84
N ALA A 44 -26.98 -1.93 -15.89
CA ALA A 44 -26.76 -2.71 -17.12
C ALA A 44 -28.02 -3.45 -17.58
N ALA A 45 -28.81 -4.00 -16.66
CA ALA A 45 -30.08 -4.68 -16.97
C ALA A 45 -31.17 -3.71 -17.46
N GLU A 46 -31.26 -2.50 -16.88
CA GLU A 46 -32.17 -1.44 -17.32
C GLU A 46 -31.82 -0.96 -18.74
N ILE A 47 -30.53 -0.80 -19.04
CA ILE A 47 -30.03 -0.39 -20.36
C ILE A 47 -30.29 -1.47 -21.42
N LEU A 48 -30.11 -2.76 -21.07
CA LEU A 48 -30.45 -3.88 -21.95
C LEU A 48 -31.96 -3.93 -22.26
N ARG A 49 -32.82 -3.62 -21.29
CA ARG A 49 -34.28 -3.52 -21.51
C ARG A 49 -34.68 -2.37 -22.44
N VAL A 50 -34.00 -1.23 -22.37
CA VAL A 50 -34.26 -0.05 -23.23
C VAL A 50 -33.72 -0.24 -24.66
N SER A 51 -32.73 -1.12 -24.86
CA SER A 51 -32.07 -1.32 -26.15
C SER A 51 -32.84 -2.17 -27.18
N GLY A 52 -34.03 -2.67 -26.84
CA GLY A 52 -34.87 -3.49 -27.73
C GLY A 52 -35.33 -2.83 -29.03
N GLU A 53 -35.15 -1.52 -29.22
CA GLU A 53 -35.66 -0.79 -30.39
C GLU A 53 -34.66 0.16 -31.09
N ALA A 54 -33.39 0.22 -30.70
CA ALA A 54 -32.41 1.11 -31.38
C ALA A 54 -30.98 0.55 -31.39
N MET A 55 -30.72 -0.37 -32.32
CA MET A 55 -29.39 -0.93 -32.60
C MET A 55 -28.53 0.08 -33.41
N ALA A 56 -28.15 1.20 -32.78
CA ALA A 56 -27.09 2.08 -33.28
C ALA A 56 -26.46 2.98 -32.19
N SER A 57 -27.06 3.09 -31.00
CA SER A 57 -26.70 4.12 -30.00
C SER A 57 -26.22 3.57 -28.64
N SER A 58 -26.03 2.26 -28.51
CA SER A 58 -25.65 1.62 -27.23
C SER A 58 -24.15 1.39 -27.06
N LEU A 59 -23.38 1.41 -28.14
CA LEU A 59 -21.91 1.22 -28.14
C LEU A 59 -21.15 2.24 -27.26
N PRO A 60 -21.46 3.56 -27.30
CA PRO A 60 -20.81 4.55 -26.45
C PRO A 60 -21.14 4.37 -24.97
N LEU A 61 -22.39 3.98 -24.66
CA LEU A 61 -22.85 3.71 -23.29
C LEU A 61 -22.21 2.43 -22.73
N LEU A 62 -22.06 1.39 -23.56
CA LEU A 62 -21.34 0.18 -23.20
C LEU A 62 -19.86 0.46 -22.93
N LEU A 63 -19.23 1.31 -23.77
CA LEU A 63 -17.85 1.78 -23.58
C LEU A 63 -17.68 2.59 -22.28
N LEU A 64 -18.62 3.50 -21.96
CA LEU A 64 -18.63 4.24 -20.70
C LEU A 64 -18.75 3.31 -19.48
N VAL A 65 -19.62 2.30 -19.55
CA VAL A 65 -19.77 1.29 -18.50
C VAL A 65 -18.50 0.45 -18.36
N LEU A 66 -17.91 -0.01 -19.45
CA LEU A 66 -16.64 -0.75 -19.45
C LEU A 66 -15.46 0.10 -18.94
N CYS A 67 -15.41 1.39 -19.28
CA CYS A 67 -14.43 2.34 -18.77
C CYS A 67 -14.62 2.62 -17.27
N SER A 68 -15.87 2.57 -16.77
CA SER A 68 -16.15 2.67 -15.33
C SER A 68 -15.90 1.36 -14.56
N LEU A 69 -15.81 0.23 -15.27
CA LEU A 69 -15.46 -1.09 -14.73
C LEU A 69 -13.95 -1.31 -14.61
N THR A 70 -13.11 -0.41 -15.14
CA THR A 70 -11.70 -0.33 -14.75
C THR A 70 -11.64 0.21 -13.33
N VAL A 71 -11.94 -0.68 -12.38
CA VAL A 71 -11.77 -0.45 -10.95
C VAL A 71 -10.37 0.08 -10.74
N ALA A 72 -10.25 1.19 -10.01
CA ALA A 72 -8.98 1.64 -9.46
C ALA A 72 -8.50 0.57 -8.47
N GLU A 73 -7.86 -0.49 -8.96
CA GLU A 73 -7.13 -1.42 -8.13
C GLU A 73 -5.98 -0.66 -7.44
N ALA A 74 -5.68 -1.07 -6.20
CA ALA A 74 -4.52 -0.52 -5.51
C ALA A 74 -3.28 -0.80 -6.36
N GLN A 75 -2.52 0.26 -6.68
CA GLN A 75 -1.30 0.12 -7.46
C GLN A 75 -0.32 -0.77 -6.69
N LEU A 76 -0.11 -0.53 -5.39
CA LEU A 76 0.70 -1.41 -4.55
C LEU A 76 -0.18 -2.22 -3.60
N LYS A 77 0.12 -3.51 -3.48
CA LYS A 77 -0.35 -4.40 -2.40
C LYS A 77 0.85 -5.10 -1.76
N LEU A 78 1.08 -4.90 -0.46
CA LEU A 78 2.06 -5.59 0.37
C LEU A 78 1.35 -6.66 1.20
N PHE A 79 1.90 -7.87 1.24
CA PHE A 79 1.31 -9.03 1.90
C PHE A 79 2.38 -10.06 2.31
N ASN A 80 1.95 -11.15 2.93
CA ASN A 80 2.81 -12.26 3.35
C ASN A 80 4.01 -11.83 4.23
N LEU A 81 3.75 -10.89 5.14
CA LEU A 81 4.73 -10.42 6.10
C LEU A 81 4.99 -11.51 7.13
N ARG A 82 6.25 -11.91 7.26
CA ARG A 82 6.71 -12.85 8.30
C ARG A 82 8.15 -12.52 8.68
N ALA A 83 8.54 -12.84 9.89
CA ALA A 83 9.93 -12.78 10.30
C ALA A 83 10.43 -14.13 10.80
N SER A 84 11.75 -14.29 10.81
CA SER A 84 12.40 -15.49 11.32
C SER A 84 13.61 -15.11 12.14
N ASN A 85 13.82 -15.84 13.24
CA ASN A 85 14.94 -15.66 14.16
C ASN A 85 15.07 -14.21 14.67
N LEU A 86 13.95 -13.57 15.02
CA LEU A 86 14.01 -12.28 15.72
C LEU A 86 14.77 -12.45 17.04
N PRO A 87 15.55 -11.43 17.44
CA PRO A 87 16.40 -11.53 18.62
C PRO A 87 15.57 -11.80 19.89
N SER A 88 16.23 -12.30 20.91
CA SER A 88 15.70 -12.33 22.27
C SER A 88 16.76 -11.68 23.14
N ASN A 89 16.34 -10.81 24.05
CA ASN A 89 17.23 -10.13 24.96
C ASN A 89 16.96 -10.61 26.41
N ILE A 90 17.69 -10.07 27.37
CA ILE A 90 17.50 -10.35 28.81
C ILE A 90 16.11 -9.95 29.33
N LEU A 91 15.36 -9.11 28.60
CA LEU A 91 14.02 -8.65 28.96
C LEU A 91 12.91 -9.55 28.40
N GLY A 92 13.20 -10.36 27.39
CA GLY A 92 12.24 -11.32 26.86
C GLY A 92 12.46 -11.72 25.40
N THR A 93 11.49 -12.47 24.90
CA THR A 93 11.36 -12.75 23.47
C THR A 93 10.68 -11.55 22.82
N THR A 94 11.17 -11.13 21.65
CA THR A 94 10.62 -9.97 20.93
C THR A 94 9.10 -10.04 20.73
N ASP A 95 8.47 -8.90 20.99
CA ASP A 95 7.07 -8.57 20.73
C ASP A 95 6.97 -7.82 19.40
N GLY A 96 7.06 -8.55 18.28
CA GLY A 96 7.34 -7.96 16.96
C GLY A 96 6.13 -7.31 16.27
N TYR A 97 6.35 -6.16 15.62
CA TYR A 97 5.42 -5.56 14.66
C TYR A 97 6.14 -4.79 13.53
N VAL A 98 5.43 -4.50 12.44
CA VAL A 98 6.01 -3.84 11.25
C VAL A 98 5.29 -2.53 10.93
N LYS A 99 6.03 -1.43 10.78
CA LYS A 99 5.53 -0.16 10.23
C LYS A 99 5.82 -0.09 8.72
N VAL A 100 4.83 0.34 7.95
CA VAL A 100 4.87 0.28 6.48
C VAL A 100 4.74 1.68 5.88
N PHE A 101 5.66 2.00 4.97
CA PHE A 101 5.71 3.26 4.24
C PHE A 101 5.91 3.03 2.74
N CYS A 102 5.32 3.88 1.90
CA CYS A 102 5.58 3.92 0.46
C CYS A 102 5.79 5.37 0.02
N GLY A 103 7.01 5.71 -0.41
CA GLY A 103 7.39 7.10 -0.64
C GLY A 103 7.18 7.94 0.64
N PRO A 104 6.48 9.08 0.57
CA PRO A 104 6.16 9.89 1.75
C PRO A 104 4.95 9.37 2.55
N ALA A 105 4.21 8.37 2.05
CA ALA A 105 2.98 7.90 2.68
C ALA A 105 3.24 6.87 3.77
N VAL A 106 2.59 7.05 4.93
CA VAL A 106 2.47 6.01 5.98
C VAL A 106 1.25 5.15 5.64
N LEU A 107 1.46 3.85 5.44
CA LEU A 107 0.37 2.92 5.10
C LEU A 107 -0.27 2.29 6.34
N GLY A 108 0.46 2.23 7.44
CA GLY A 108 -0.01 1.71 8.73
C GLY A 108 1.04 0.85 9.42
N GLU A 109 0.59 0.07 10.38
CA GLU A 109 1.40 -0.92 11.10
C GLU A 109 0.60 -2.20 11.37
N THR A 110 1.30 -3.31 11.57
CA THR A 110 0.69 -4.59 11.92
C THR A 110 0.32 -4.64 13.40
N SER A 111 -0.50 -5.61 13.80
CA SER A 111 -0.63 -6.00 15.20
C SER A 111 0.70 -6.52 15.75
N VAL A 112 0.88 -6.35 17.06
CA VAL A 112 2.02 -6.88 17.79
C VAL A 112 1.86 -8.39 17.95
N ARG A 113 2.94 -9.12 17.69
CA ARG A 113 3.04 -10.57 17.90
C ARG A 113 3.90 -10.82 19.12
N ASN A 114 3.23 -11.02 20.24
CA ASN A 114 3.91 -11.12 21.53
C ASN A 114 4.73 -12.41 21.63
N ASN A 115 5.96 -12.28 22.14
CA ASN A 115 6.88 -13.34 22.50
C ASN A 115 7.02 -14.41 21.40
N ASN A 116 7.14 -13.96 20.15
CA ASN A 116 7.25 -14.85 19.01
C ASN A 116 8.48 -14.50 18.15
N PRO A 117 9.52 -15.33 18.14
CA PRO A 117 10.73 -15.08 17.35
C PRO A 117 10.52 -15.35 15.85
N ASN A 118 9.41 -16.00 15.46
CA ASN A 118 9.06 -16.32 14.08
C ASN A 118 7.61 -15.89 13.77
N PRO A 119 7.29 -14.58 13.87
CA PRO A 119 5.93 -14.10 13.72
C PRO A 119 5.48 -14.10 12.25
N TRP A 120 4.18 -14.26 12.05
CA TRP A 120 3.48 -14.05 10.78
C TRP A 120 2.35 -13.03 11.01
N TRP A 121 2.17 -12.12 10.06
CA TRP A 121 1.12 -11.10 10.10
C TRP A 121 0.16 -11.29 8.92
N ALA A 122 -1.13 -11.37 9.23
CA ALA A 122 -2.20 -11.54 8.25
C ALA A 122 -2.53 -10.23 7.51
N GLU A 123 -2.11 -9.11 8.10
CA GLU A 123 -2.37 -7.77 7.62
C GLU A 123 -1.71 -7.53 6.26
N GLU A 124 -2.49 -6.93 5.37
CA GLU A 124 -2.05 -6.51 4.05
C GLU A 124 -2.18 -4.98 3.94
N PHE A 125 -1.27 -4.35 3.20
CA PHE A 125 -1.25 -2.90 3.03
C PHE A 125 -1.40 -2.55 1.56
N SER A 126 -2.30 -1.61 1.26
CA SER A 126 -2.59 -1.19 -0.11
C SER A 126 -2.33 0.30 -0.31
N HIS A 127 -1.73 0.68 -1.44
CA HIS A 127 -1.52 2.08 -1.80
C HIS A 127 -1.88 2.35 -3.27
N PHE A 128 -2.92 3.16 -3.48
CA PHE A 128 -3.47 3.47 -4.81
C PHE A 128 -2.65 4.49 -5.62
N LYS A 129 -1.70 5.19 -4.98
CA LYS A 129 -0.88 6.23 -5.62
C LYS A 129 0.59 5.83 -5.78
N ALA A 130 0.89 4.55 -5.55
CA ALA A 130 2.25 4.03 -5.61
C ALA A 130 2.79 4.03 -7.04
N GLN A 131 3.93 4.68 -7.25
CA GLN A 131 4.60 4.77 -8.54
C GLN A 131 5.75 3.77 -8.64
N GLU A 132 6.05 3.31 -9.85
CA GLU A 132 7.27 2.53 -10.05
C GLU A 132 8.48 3.37 -9.60
N ASN A 133 9.40 2.73 -8.88
CA ASN A 133 10.57 3.32 -8.22
C ASN A 133 10.32 4.10 -6.92
N ASP A 134 9.08 4.17 -6.43
CA ASP A 134 8.84 4.62 -5.06
C ASP A 134 9.60 3.72 -4.06
N ILE A 135 10.00 4.30 -2.94
CA ILE A 135 10.69 3.56 -1.88
C ILE A 135 9.62 2.92 -0.98
N LEU A 136 9.50 1.59 -1.04
CA LEU A 136 8.84 0.80 -0.01
C LEU A 136 9.80 0.67 1.16
N ARG A 137 9.42 1.20 2.32
CA ARG A 137 10.16 1.08 3.57
C ARG A 137 9.36 0.29 4.59
N LEU A 138 9.98 -0.75 5.15
CA LEU A 138 9.43 -1.58 6.22
C LEU A 138 10.35 -1.44 7.44
N GLU A 139 9.79 -1.07 8.57
CA GLU A 139 10.53 -0.99 9.83
C GLU A 139 10.00 -2.05 10.77
N VAL A 140 10.87 -2.93 11.25
CA VAL A 140 10.51 -3.96 12.23
C VAL A 140 10.86 -3.45 13.61
N HIS A 141 9.90 -3.50 14.53
CA HIS A 141 10.02 -2.99 15.89
C HIS A 141 9.71 -4.10 16.90
N ASP A 142 10.37 -4.02 18.06
CA ASP A 142 10.04 -4.76 19.28
C ASP A 142 9.18 -3.84 20.17
N SER A 143 8.02 -4.31 20.61
CA SER A 143 7.09 -3.50 21.41
C SER A 143 7.43 -3.62 22.89
N ASP A 144 7.80 -2.51 23.53
CA ASP A 144 8.09 -2.46 24.96
C ASP A 144 7.14 -1.51 25.70
N ILE A 145 7.06 -1.63 27.02
CA ILE A 145 6.17 -0.80 27.87
C ILE A 145 6.50 0.70 27.75
N ILE A 146 7.77 1.06 27.49
CA ILE A 146 8.24 2.45 27.53
C ILE A 146 8.66 2.95 26.14
N PHE A 147 9.51 2.22 25.42
CA PHE A 147 10.00 2.63 24.10
C PHE A 147 10.14 1.43 23.18
N ASN A 148 9.44 1.45 22.05
CA ASN A 148 9.55 0.40 21.05
C ASN A 148 10.92 0.44 20.36
N ASP A 149 11.54 -0.73 20.26
CA ASP A 149 12.91 -0.91 19.89
C ASP A 149 13.02 -1.25 18.41
N LEU A 150 13.62 -0.35 17.60
CA LEU A 150 13.80 -0.62 16.17
C LEU A 150 14.77 -1.79 15.97
N LEU A 151 14.29 -2.88 15.37
CA LEU A 151 15.08 -4.08 15.05
C LEU A 151 15.77 -3.97 13.69
N GLY A 152 15.11 -3.31 12.73
CA GLY A 152 15.74 -3.04 11.46
C GLY A 152 14.87 -2.33 10.42
N VAL A 153 15.52 -1.85 9.36
CA VAL A 153 14.87 -1.08 8.28
C VAL A 153 15.18 -1.68 6.92
N CYS A 154 14.12 -2.12 6.24
CA CYS A 154 14.19 -2.63 4.87
C CYS A 154 13.70 -1.56 3.90
N GLN A 155 14.53 -1.21 2.90
CA GLN A 155 14.15 -0.25 1.86
C GLN A 155 14.38 -0.82 0.48
N ARG A 156 13.40 -0.63 -0.42
CA ARG A 156 13.51 -1.05 -1.82
C ARG A 156 12.71 -0.14 -2.74
N ARG A 157 13.25 0.09 -3.94
CA ARG A 157 12.48 0.66 -5.06
C ARG A 157 11.52 -0.37 -5.63
N ILE A 158 10.22 -0.11 -5.56
CA ILE A 158 9.20 -1.03 -6.08
C ILE A 158 9.18 -1.08 -7.60
N LYS A 159 8.92 -2.26 -8.14
CA LYS A 159 8.86 -2.57 -9.57
C LYS A 159 7.54 -3.22 -9.92
N VAL A 160 7.05 -2.98 -11.14
CA VAL A 160 5.81 -3.59 -11.63
C VAL A 160 5.91 -5.12 -11.54
N GLY A 161 4.80 -5.77 -11.22
CA GLY A 161 4.70 -7.22 -11.02
C GLY A 161 4.67 -7.64 -9.56
N THR A 162 4.72 -8.95 -9.33
CA THR A 162 4.73 -9.56 -7.99
C THR A 162 6.13 -10.01 -7.63
N HIS A 163 6.61 -9.62 -6.46
CA HIS A 163 7.97 -9.87 -6.00
C HIS A 163 7.96 -10.40 -4.57
N GLU A 164 8.84 -11.35 -4.28
CA GLU A 164 9.13 -11.82 -2.93
C GLU A 164 10.55 -11.43 -2.55
N HIS A 165 10.74 -10.99 -1.31
CA HIS A 165 12.02 -10.52 -0.81
C HIS A 165 12.26 -10.92 0.63
N ASP A 166 13.55 -11.12 0.91
CA ASP A 166 14.11 -11.26 2.23
C ASP A 166 14.95 -10.03 2.57
N CYS A 167 14.93 -9.63 3.83
CA CYS A 167 15.67 -8.50 4.36
C CYS A 167 16.26 -8.87 5.72
N PHE A 168 17.59 -8.81 5.83
CA PHE A 168 18.30 -9.07 7.08
C PHE A 168 18.23 -7.82 7.96
N LEU A 169 17.77 -8.01 9.20
CA LEU A 169 17.58 -6.92 10.16
C LEU A 169 18.88 -6.60 10.90
N GLU A 170 19.11 -5.33 11.18
CA GLU A 170 20.33 -4.82 11.80
C GLU A 170 20.58 -5.39 13.20
N LYS A 171 19.52 -5.62 14.00
CA LYS A 171 19.60 -6.27 15.32
C LYS A 171 19.47 -7.80 15.27
N GLY A 172 19.37 -8.39 14.08
CA GLY A 172 19.27 -9.83 13.86
C GLY A 172 17.88 -10.30 13.42
N GLY A 173 17.86 -11.45 12.76
CA GLY A 173 16.67 -12.02 12.14
C GLY A 173 16.48 -11.57 10.69
N THR A 174 15.46 -12.12 10.05
CA THR A 174 15.11 -11.86 8.65
C THR A 174 13.63 -11.51 8.55
N LEU A 175 13.30 -10.41 7.89
CA LEU A 175 11.95 -10.10 7.44
C LEU A 175 11.75 -10.65 6.03
N HIS A 176 10.69 -11.42 5.83
CA HIS A 176 10.24 -11.89 4.54
C HIS A 176 8.91 -11.23 4.19
N TYR A 177 8.76 -10.82 2.94
CA TYR A 177 7.55 -10.15 2.47
C TYR A 177 7.35 -10.33 0.98
N SER A 178 6.11 -10.13 0.54
CA SER A 178 5.75 -10.11 -0.87
C SER A 178 4.98 -8.84 -1.19
N TYR A 179 5.17 -8.30 -2.39
CA TYR A 179 4.32 -7.22 -2.88
C TYR A 179 3.96 -7.41 -4.34
N THR A 180 2.83 -6.83 -4.74
CA THR A 180 2.42 -6.67 -6.13
C THR A 180 2.29 -5.20 -6.44
N LEU A 181 2.94 -4.74 -7.51
CA LEU A 181 2.71 -3.42 -8.10
C LEU A 181 1.99 -3.61 -9.45
N GLY A 182 0.75 -3.14 -9.55
CA GLY A 182 -0.01 -3.09 -10.79
C GLY A 182 0.69 -2.22 -11.84
N GLY A 183 0.62 -2.63 -13.10
CA GLY A 183 1.06 -1.79 -14.20
C GLY A 183 0.14 -0.58 -14.34
N GLN A 184 0.71 0.58 -14.67
CA GLN A 184 -0.11 1.69 -15.15
C GLN A 184 -0.64 1.30 -16.53
N GLN A 185 -1.95 1.09 -16.63
CA GLN A 185 -2.60 1.13 -17.92
C GLN A 185 -2.47 2.58 -18.39
N ALA A 186 -1.48 2.87 -19.23
CA ALA A 186 -1.54 4.05 -20.06
C ALA A 186 -2.80 3.88 -20.90
N CYS A 187 -3.88 4.55 -20.50
CA CYS A 187 -4.97 4.79 -21.43
C CYS A 187 -4.29 5.38 -22.66
N LEU A 188 -4.36 4.69 -23.79
CA LEU A 188 -3.88 5.20 -25.05
C LEU A 188 -4.55 6.56 -25.24
N ASP A 189 -3.75 7.62 -25.30
CA ASP A 189 -4.19 8.92 -25.78
C ASP A 189 -4.64 8.68 -27.23
N VAL A 190 -5.95 8.49 -27.44
CA VAL A 190 -6.61 8.39 -28.75
C VAL A 190 -7.29 9.71 -29.06
#